data_AF-A0A6L8BH72-F1
#
_entry.id   AF-A0A6L8BH72-F1
#
_cell.length_a   1.000
_cell.length_b   1.000
_cell.length_c   1.000
_cell.angle_alpha   90.00
_cell.angle_beta   90.00
_cell.angle_gamma   90.00
#
_symmetry.space_group_name_H-M   'P 1'
#
loop_
_entity.id
_entity.type
_entity.pdbx_description
1 polymer ?
#
loop_
_entity_poly.entity_id
_entity_poly.type
_entity_poly.pdbx_seq_one_letter_code
_entity_poly.pdbx_strand_id
1 'polypeptide(L)'
;MAVDVPRNACPADYRGTLTVRSSDEDAASAQFDLNLTVLSLDLGAPAEWRFALDIWQHPERVLALYNDAHPEAPIVRWSDGHYGLLEDAYRLLADTGQKAVTATLKDGTFGAPGMVRWVRVSESRDEWRFDFSVFGAHVEKLATWGIDQRIDAYGILGWNRDEIPYWSEELRAARILRAPAGSATHSTVWSEFLTQFRTYLNGKGWFEKTYLAVDEAPAQMPQVISLINSHDTGWKIALSHFNAGLPSSIARHVDVMNVFVGIAETAATSRTQGQIQTLYTSCHSEELMPVSRVNSLLTRDSNPADVEWLTWYADKLGMDGYSKWAYDYWHATDSLDPRQGTAHTTGDFSWIYRTSNDSNLEPITSVRLEMLRQGVQAYEKRRVLRDLLTDRNHASGLQMLDALLGDGYISADNAADGHARDDLVRAREQLDTLSIEASSLVVPDDNCSE
;
A
#
# COMPACT_ATOMS: atom_id res chain seq x y z
N MET A 1 -0.38 0.70 23.41
CA MET A 1 -1.68 0.05 23.65
C MET A 1 -2.55 0.35 22.44
N ALA A 2 -3.17 -0.67 21.86
CA ALA A 2 -4.22 -0.51 20.85
C ALA A 2 -5.53 -1.03 21.43
N VAL A 3 -6.65 -0.44 21.03
CA VAL A 3 -8.00 -0.87 21.43
C VAL A 3 -8.82 -1.01 20.16
N ASP A 4 -9.04 -2.26 19.71
CA ASP A 4 -9.96 -2.53 18.61
C ASP A 4 -11.38 -2.59 19.16
N VAL A 5 -12.19 -1.58 18.81
CA VAL A 5 -13.60 -1.50 19.22
C VAL A 5 -14.42 -2.42 18.32
N PRO A 6 -15.13 -3.43 18.86
CA PRO A 6 -15.98 -4.31 18.05
C PRO A 6 -17.07 -3.52 17.33
N ARG A 7 -17.41 -3.91 16.09
CA ARG A 7 -18.47 -3.26 15.30
C ARG A 7 -19.84 -3.29 15.97
N ASN A 8 -20.09 -4.27 16.82
CA ASN A 8 -21.32 -4.42 17.58
C ASN A 8 -21.24 -3.85 19.01
N ALA A 9 -20.20 -3.08 19.33
CA ALA A 9 -20.12 -2.38 20.61
C ALA A 9 -21.24 -1.34 20.69
N CYS A 10 -21.94 -1.32 21.82
CA CYS A 10 -22.99 -0.33 22.02
C CYS A 10 -22.40 1.06 22.26
N PRO A 11 -23.03 2.12 21.71
CA PRO A 11 -22.62 3.49 21.99
C PRO A 11 -22.74 3.81 23.49
N ALA A 12 -21.62 4.10 24.15
CA ALA A 12 -21.55 4.38 25.58
C ALA A 12 -20.17 4.92 25.98
N ASP A 13 -20.08 5.44 27.21
CA ASP A 13 -18.82 5.72 27.88
C ASP A 13 -18.34 4.47 28.64
N TYR A 14 -17.31 3.82 28.11
CA TYR A 14 -16.64 2.70 28.75
C TYR A 14 -15.53 3.18 29.68
N ARG A 15 -15.41 2.53 30.84
CA ARG A 15 -14.33 2.79 31.80
C ARG A 15 -13.55 1.52 32.09
N GLY A 16 -12.23 1.64 32.16
CA GLY A 16 -11.33 0.55 32.48
C GLY A 16 -10.09 1.03 33.21
N THR A 17 -9.21 0.09 33.56
CA THR A 17 -7.96 0.39 34.27
C THR A 17 -6.81 -0.36 33.63
N LEU A 18 -5.76 0.35 33.24
CA LEU A 18 -4.48 -0.23 32.85
C LEU A 18 -3.60 -0.36 34.10
N THR A 19 -3.22 -1.59 34.46
CA THR A 19 -2.33 -1.85 35.59
C THR A 19 -0.94 -2.25 35.09
N VAL A 20 0.10 -1.52 35.52
CA VAL A 20 1.50 -1.85 35.26
C VAL A 20 2.10 -2.46 36.52
N ARG A 21 2.62 -3.69 36.39
CA ARG A 21 3.22 -4.47 37.50
C ARG A 21 4.68 -4.77 37.21
N SER A 22 5.49 -4.79 38.26
CA SER A 22 6.86 -5.31 38.22
C SER A 22 6.87 -6.83 38.37
N SER A 23 7.95 -7.49 37.95
CA SER A 23 8.22 -8.88 38.32
C SER A 23 8.66 -9.03 39.78
N ASP A 24 9.06 -7.94 40.41
CA ASP A 24 9.25 -7.86 41.86
C ASP A 24 7.88 -7.74 42.54
N GLU A 25 7.47 -8.78 43.27
CA GLU A 25 6.16 -8.86 43.93
C GLU A 25 5.97 -7.80 45.03
N ASP A 26 7.07 -7.27 45.59
CA ASP A 26 7.04 -6.23 46.62
C ASP A 26 6.97 -4.81 46.03
N ALA A 27 7.15 -4.64 44.72
CA ALA A 27 7.07 -3.36 44.06
C ALA A 27 5.61 -2.92 43.83
N ALA A 28 5.31 -1.65 44.15
CA ALA A 28 3.97 -1.10 43.96
C ALA A 28 3.55 -1.07 42.48
N SER A 29 2.32 -1.50 42.19
CA SER A 29 1.73 -1.38 40.85
C SER A 29 1.28 0.05 40.56
N ALA A 30 1.48 0.52 39.32
CA ALA A 30 0.87 1.75 38.83
C ALA A 30 -0.47 1.43 38.15
N GLN A 31 -1.49 2.28 38.36
CA GLN A 31 -2.79 2.17 37.72
C GLN A 31 -3.13 3.44 36.96
N PHE A 32 -3.69 3.29 35.77
CA PHE A 32 -4.13 4.38 34.91
C PHE A 32 -5.59 4.16 34.53
N ASP A 33 -6.43 5.18 34.74
CA ASP A 33 -7.82 5.15 34.31
C ASP A 33 -7.91 5.32 32.79
N LEU A 34 -8.72 4.47 32.15
CA LEU A 34 -9.01 4.51 30.73
C LEU A 34 -10.50 4.84 30.54
N ASN A 35 -10.79 5.91 29.81
CA ASN A 35 -12.14 6.27 29.41
C ASN A 35 -12.22 6.21 27.87
N LEU A 36 -13.21 5.49 27.35
CA LEU A 36 -13.44 5.34 25.92
C LEU A 36 -14.91 5.63 25.61
N THR A 37 -15.17 6.68 24.84
CA THR A 37 -16.50 6.99 24.32
C THR A 37 -16.70 6.31 22.97
N VAL A 38 -17.64 5.39 22.89
CA VAL A 38 -18.06 4.74 21.64
C VAL A 38 -19.27 5.50 21.09
N LEU A 39 -19.17 5.98 19.86
CA LEU A 39 -20.21 6.77 19.20
C LEU A 39 -21.16 5.88 18.40
N SER A 40 -22.37 6.38 18.14
CA SER A 40 -23.35 5.76 17.23
C SER A 40 -23.00 5.95 15.75
N LEU A 41 -21.73 5.75 15.38
CA LEU A 41 -21.21 5.89 14.02
C LEU A 41 -20.41 4.64 13.66
N ASP A 42 -20.74 4.01 12.54
CA ASP A 42 -20.00 2.86 12.01
C ASP A 42 -18.97 3.33 10.97
N LEU A 43 -17.71 2.98 11.19
CA LEU A 43 -16.61 3.26 10.26
C LEU A 43 -16.58 2.26 9.09
N GLY A 44 -17.27 1.12 9.23
CA GLY A 44 -17.17 -0.02 8.32
C GLY A 44 -15.90 -0.85 8.57
N ALA A 45 -15.88 -2.06 7.99
CA ALA A 45 -14.71 -2.92 8.02
C ALA A 45 -13.59 -2.38 7.11
N PRO A 46 -12.31 -2.75 7.35
CA PRO A 46 -11.19 -2.32 6.49
C PRO A 46 -11.37 -2.58 4.99
N ALA A 47 -12.06 -3.68 4.64
CA ALA A 47 -12.39 -4.01 3.26
C ALA A 47 -13.41 -3.06 2.62
N GLU A 48 -14.19 -2.31 3.41
CA GLU A 48 -15.21 -1.36 2.95
C GLU A 48 -14.66 0.08 2.84
N TRP A 49 -13.48 0.33 3.41
CA TRP A 49 -12.82 1.63 3.36
C TRP A 49 -12.46 2.01 1.92
N ARG A 50 -12.71 3.26 1.54
CA ARG A 50 -12.45 3.79 0.19
C ARG A 50 -11.02 4.26 -0.01
N PHE A 51 -10.29 4.56 1.06
CA PHE A 51 -8.90 4.96 1.01
C PHE A 51 -8.08 3.92 0.22
N ALA A 52 -7.47 4.37 -0.88
CA ALA A 52 -6.69 3.57 -1.80
C ALA A 52 -5.29 3.33 -1.25
N LEU A 53 -5.17 2.48 -0.22
CA LEU A 53 -3.88 2.10 0.35
C LEU A 53 -3.18 1.05 -0.53
N ASP A 54 -1.93 1.32 -0.87
CA ASP A 54 -1.07 0.40 -1.60
C ASP A 54 0.38 0.38 -1.10
N ILE A 55 0.68 -0.54 -0.17
CA ILE A 55 2.05 -0.83 0.29
C ILE A 55 2.52 -2.14 -0.32
N TRP A 56 3.60 -2.11 -1.12
CA TRP A 56 3.97 -3.27 -1.91
C TRP A 56 4.54 -4.41 -1.07
N GLN A 57 4.08 -5.63 -1.37
CA GLN A 57 4.46 -6.85 -0.67
C GLN A 57 5.67 -7.53 -1.33
N HIS A 58 6.57 -8.08 -0.51
CA HIS A 58 7.81 -8.70 -0.93
C HIS A 58 8.01 -10.10 -0.31
N PRO A 59 7.13 -11.06 -0.64
CA PRO A 59 7.06 -12.37 0.03
C PRO A 59 8.38 -13.15 -0.01
N GLU A 60 9.15 -12.98 -1.08
CA GLU A 60 10.43 -13.67 -1.29
C GLU A 60 11.49 -13.38 -0.21
N ARG A 61 11.40 -12.23 0.46
CA ARG A 61 12.43 -11.78 1.42
C ARG A 61 12.38 -12.57 2.73
N VAL A 62 11.20 -12.82 3.28
CA VAL A 62 11.08 -13.62 4.52
C VAL A 62 11.50 -15.06 4.29
N LEU A 63 11.18 -15.63 3.12
CA LEU A 63 11.58 -16.99 2.76
C LEU A 63 13.11 -17.12 2.67
N ALA A 64 13.78 -16.15 2.07
CA ALA A 64 15.24 -16.15 1.99
C ALA A 64 15.87 -16.14 3.39
N LEU A 65 15.39 -15.27 4.28
CA LEU A 65 15.87 -15.18 5.65
C LEU A 65 15.62 -16.46 6.46
N TYR A 66 14.43 -17.07 6.29
CA TYR A 66 14.12 -18.37 6.90
C TYR A 66 15.06 -19.47 6.38
N ASN A 67 15.21 -19.60 5.06
CA ASN A 67 16.02 -20.66 4.46
C ASN A 67 17.51 -20.51 4.79
N ASP A 68 18.01 -19.29 4.93
CA ASP A 68 19.37 -19.01 5.40
C ASP A 68 19.57 -19.40 6.87
N ALA A 69 18.55 -19.24 7.71
CA ALA A 69 18.57 -19.67 9.11
C ALA A 69 18.38 -21.19 9.29
N HIS A 70 17.73 -21.85 8.32
CA HIS A 70 17.36 -23.28 8.37
C HIS A 70 17.82 -24.07 7.12
N PRO A 71 19.14 -24.12 6.83
CA PRO A 71 19.66 -24.78 5.62
C PRO A 71 19.38 -26.28 5.56
N GLU A 72 19.15 -26.94 6.70
CA GLU A 72 18.79 -28.35 6.81
C GLU A 72 17.31 -28.65 6.54
N ALA A 73 16.44 -27.64 6.62
CA ALA A 73 15.00 -27.77 6.45
C ALA A 73 14.40 -26.58 5.67
N PRO A 74 14.86 -26.33 4.43
CA PRO A 74 14.40 -25.20 3.65
C PRO A 74 12.93 -25.37 3.24
N ILE A 75 12.19 -24.27 3.27
CA ILE A 75 10.84 -24.18 2.73
C ILE A 75 10.91 -23.96 1.22
N VAL A 76 10.08 -24.70 0.50
CA VAL A 76 9.91 -24.53 -0.94
C VAL A 76 9.15 -23.24 -1.21
N ARG A 77 9.68 -22.42 -2.11
CA ARG A 77 9.05 -21.20 -2.57
C ARG A 77 7.63 -21.45 -3.08
N TRP A 78 6.70 -20.60 -2.64
CA TRP A 78 5.26 -20.65 -2.96
C TRP A 78 4.52 -21.91 -2.48
N SER A 79 5.14 -22.71 -1.59
CA SER A 79 4.44 -23.77 -0.88
C SER A 79 3.54 -23.20 0.22
N ASP A 80 2.66 -24.02 0.79
CA ASP A 80 1.88 -23.64 1.96
C ASP A 80 2.76 -23.23 3.14
N GLY A 81 3.96 -23.83 3.28
CA GLY A 81 4.95 -23.40 4.28
C GLY A 81 5.43 -21.96 4.05
N HIS A 82 5.64 -21.56 2.79
CA HIS A 82 5.99 -20.18 2.46
C HIS A 82 4.85 -19.22 2.79
N TYR A 83 3.61 -19.57 2.40
CA TYR A 83 2.44 -18.74 2.74
C TYR A 83 2.17 -18.68 4.25
N GLY A 84 2.50 -19.73 5.00
CA GLY A 84 2.44 -19.72 6.46
C GLY A 84 3.35 -18.66 7.11
N LEU A 85 4.50 -18.36 6.51
CA LEU A 85 5.38 -17.27 6.97
C LEU A 85 4.80 -15.87 6.71
N LEU A 86 3.79 -15.74 5.84
CA LEU A 86 3.25 -14.47 5.36
C LEU A 86 1.89 -14.14 5.95
N GLU A 87 1.13 -15.15 6.39
CA GLU A 87 -0.29 -15.03 6.71
C GLU A 87 -0.58 -13.92 7.71
N ASP A 88 0.05 -13.94 8.88
CA ASP A 88 -0.21 -12.95 9.93
C ASP A 88 0.23 -11.55 9.50
N ALA A 89 1.37 -11.45 8.80
CA ALA A 89 1.87 -10.18 8.31
C ALA A 89 0.93 -9.55 7.28
N TYR A 90 0.32 -10.34 6.40
CA TYR A 90 -0.55 -9.83 5.34
C TYR A 90 -1.99 -9.65 5.79
N ARG A 91 -2.46 -10.40 6.80
CA ARG A 91 -3.70 -10.08 7.52
C ARG A 91 -3.59 -8.75 8.25
N LEU A 92 -2.48 -8.51 8.93
CA LEU A 92 -2.20 -7.20 9.53
C LEU A 92 -2.22 -6.08 8.48
N LEU A 93 -1.65 -6.31 7.29
CA LEU A 93 -1.71 -5.36 6.18
C LEU A 93 -3.16 -5.14 5.70
N ALA A 94 -3.95 -6.20 5.56
CA ALA A 94 -5.37 -6.10 5.18
C ALA A 94 -6.18 -5.26 6.19
N ASP A 95 -5.90 -5.43 7.50
CA ASP A 95 -6.54 -4.69 8.59
C ASP A 95 -6.18 -3.18 8.63
N THR A 96 -5.15 -2.78 7.86
CA THR A 96 -4.83 -1.36 7.60
C THR A 96 -5.57 -0.78 6.39
N GLY A 97 -6.33 -1.60 5.66
CA GLY A 97 -7.11 -1.17 4.49
C GLY A 97 -6.40 -1.35 3.15
N GLN A 98 -5.36 -2.19 3.06
CA GLN A 98 -4.65 -2.49 1.81
C GLN A 98 -5.61 -2.93 0.69
N LYS A 99 -5.41 -2.40 -0.51
CA LYS A 99 -6.28 -2.67 -1.66
C LYS A 99 -5.67 -3.58 -2.72
N ALA A 100 -4.35 -3.50 -2.89
CA ALA A 100 -3.67 -4.12 -4.02
C ALA A 100 -2.79 -5.31 -3.61
N VAL A 101 -2.89 -6.39 -4.39
CA VAL A 101 -1.89 -7.46 -4.41
C VAL A 101 -0.73 -7.03 -5.31
N THR A 102 0.49 -7.05 -4.79
CA THR A 102 1.71 -6.88 -5.57
C THR A 102 2.08 -8.21 -6.24
N ALA A 103 2.16 -8.23 -7.57
CA ALA A 103 2.52 -9.44 -8.32
C ALA A 103 3.70 -9.17 -9.26
N THR A 104 4.71 -10.04 -9.26
CA THR A 104 5.88 -9.92 -10.13
C THR A 104 5.72 -10.80 -11.38
N LEU A 105 5.72 -10.18 -12.56
CA LEU A 105 5.49 -10.88 -13.83
C LEU A 105 6.73 -11.60 -14.37
N LYS A 106 7.94 -11.21 -13.97
CA LYS A 106 9.19 -11.81 -14.47
C LYS A 106 10.27 -11.85 -13.40
N ASP A 107 11.24 -12.74 -13.59
CA ASP A 107 12.43 -12.79 -12.75
C ASP A 107 13.21 -11.46 -12.81
N GLY A 108 13.74 -11.07 -11.66
CA GLY A 108 14.52 -9.84 -11.49
C GLY A 108 13.67 -8.60 -11.23
N THR A 109 12.34 -8.69 -11.27
CA THR A 109 11.47 -7.63 -10.73
C THR A 109 11.71 -7.50 -9.22
N PHE A 110 12.02 -6.29 -8.77
CA PHE A 110 12.45 -6.01 -7.38
C PHE A 110 13.61 -6.91 -6.89
N GLY A 111 14.47 -7.36 -7.81
CA GLY A 111 15.61 -8.23 -7.45
C GLY A 111 15.21 -9.64 -6.99
N ALA A 112 13.96 -10.06 -7.21
CA ALA A 112 13.45 -11.37 -6.78
C ALA A 112 12.92 -12.20 -7.97
N PRO A 113 12.72 -13.52 -7.80
CA PRO A 113 12.08 -14.37 -8.80
C PRO A 113 10.62 -13.96 -9.09
N GLY A 114 10.19 -14.16 -10.32
CA GLY A 114 8.87 -13.84 -10.82
C GLY A 114 7.82 -14.89 -10.45
N MET A 115 6.56 -14.47 -10.44
CA MET A 115 5.39 -15.33 -10.26
C MET A 115 4.84 -15.93 -11.56
N VAL A 116 5.38 -15.53 -12.71
CA VAL A 116 5.06 -16.15 -14.00
C VAL A 116 6.32 -16.78 -14.56
N ARG A 117 6.23 -18.05 -14.97
CA ARG A 117 7.34 -18.72 -15.65
C ARG A 117 7.26 -18.47 -17.14
N TRP A 118 8.32 -17.87 -17.69
CA TRP A 118 8.45 -17.58 -19.12
C TRP A 118 9.17 -18.73 -19.80
N VAL A 119 8.50 -19.36 -20.77
CA VAL A 119 9.04 -20.50 -21.51
C VAL A 119 9.03 -20.19 -23.00
N ARG A 120 10.20 -20.25 -23.63
CA ARG A 120 10.30 -20.19 -25.09
C ARG A 120 10.32 -21.62 -25.61
N VAL A 121 9.25 -21.98 -26.30
CA VAL A 121 8.99 -23.34 -26.82
C VAL A 121 9.82 -23.58 -28.08
N SER A 122 9.96 -22.57 -28.94
CA SER A 122 10.77 -22.63 -30.15
C SER A 122 11.52 -21.33 -30.38
N GLU A 123 12.85 -21.39 -30.47
CA GLU A 123 13.68 -20.21 -30.74
C GLU A 123 13.45 -19.70 -32.16
N SER A 124 13.30 -20.62 -33.12
CA SER A 124 13.13 -20.27 -34.55
C SER A 124 11.75 -19.69 -34.90
N ARG A 125 10.71 -20.06 -34.15
CA ARG A 125 9.33 -19.61 -34.41
C ARG A 125 8.88 -18.49 -33.48
N ASP A 126 9.72 -18.12 -32.51
CA ASP A 126 9.40 -17.18 -31.45
C ASP A 126 8.10 -17.53 -30.70
N GLU A 127 7.93 -18.82 -30.40
CA GLU A 127 6.73 -19.34 -29.75
C GLU A 127 6.92 -19.37 -28.22
N TRP A 128 6.02 -18.72 -27.50
CA TRP A 128 6.10 -18.56 -26.04
C TRP A 128 4.92 -19.22 -25.33
N ARG A 129 5.21 -19.70 -24.13
CA ARG A 129 4.23 -20.21 -23.18
C ARG A 129 4.51 -19.62 -21.81
N PHE A 130 3.44 -19.23 -21.12
CA PHE A 130 3.53 -18.64 -19.78
C PHE A 130 2.77 -19.52 -18.79
N ASP A 131 3.40 -19.82 -17.66
CA ASP A 131 2.76 -20.54 -16.55
C ASP A 131 2.42 -19.56 -15.43
N PHE A 132 1.12 -19.33 -15.25
CA PHE A 132 0.53 -18.41 -14.28
C PHE A 132 0.18 -19.08 -12.95
N SER A 133 0.58 -20.33 -12.71
CA SER A 133 0.14 -21.09 -11.54
C SER A 133 0.53 -20.43 -10.22
N VAL A 134 1.77 -19.92 -10.12
CA VAL A 134 2.25 -19.19 -8.93
C VAL A 134 1.53 -17.84 -8.79
N PHE A 135 1.44 -17.07 -9.87
CA PHE A 135 0.67 -15.81 -9.89
C PHE A 135 -0.76 -16.02 -9.39
N GLY A 136 -1.44 -17.05 -9.89
CA GLY A 136 -2.79 -17.41 -9.50
C GLY A 136 -2.92 -17.76 -8.03
N ALA A 137 -2.08 -18.69 -7.55
CA ALA A 137 -2.07 -19.12 -6.17
C ALA A 137 -1.78 -17.96 -5.20
N HIS A 138 -0.87 -17.05 -5.57
CA HIS A 138 -0.54 -15.88 -4.78
C HIS A 138 -1.72 -14.91 -4.67
N VAL A 139 -2.33 -14.54 -5.80
CA VAL A 139 -3.51 -13.66 -5.81
C VAL A 139 -4.68 -14.27 -5.03
N GLU A 140 -4.94 -15.58 -5.21
CA GLU A 140 -5.99 -16.28 -4.46
C GLU A 140 -5.70 -16.30 -2.97
N LYS A 141 -4.46 -16.56 -2.56
CA LYS A 141 -4.08 -16.60 -1.15
C LYS A 141 -4.30 -15.24 -0.48
N LEU A 142 -3.80 -14.15 -1.07
CA LEU A 142 -3.96 -12.81 -0.50
C LEU A 142 -5.43 -12.37 -0.46
N ALA A 143 -6.24 -12.80 -1.42
CA ALA A 143 -7.68 -12.57 -1.37
C ALA A 143 -8.33 -13.25 -0.16
N THR A 144 -7.89 -14.45 0.25
CA THR A 144 -8.39 -15.10 1.47
C THR A 144 -8.03 -14.36 2.76
N TRP A 145 -7.02 -13.48 2.70
CA TRP A 145 -6.61 -12.62 3.81
C TRP A 145 -7.21 -11.20 3.73
N GLY A 146 -8.08 -10.93 2.76
CA GLY A 146 -8.79 -9.66 2.62
C GLY A 146 -8.15 -8.63 1.69
N ILE A 147 -7.12 -9.01 0.92
CA ILE A 147 -6.48 -8.13 -0.08
C ILE A 147 -6.90 -8.60 -1.48
N ASP A 148 -7.98 -8.03 -2.03
CA ASP A 148 -8.57 -8.54 -3.27
C ASP A 148 -9.09 -7.48 -4.26
N GLN A 149 -9.01 -6.18 -3.94
CA GLN A 149 -9.64 -5.14 -4.74
C GLN A 149 -8.86 -4.79 -6.02
N ARG A 150 -7.54 -4.94 -6.00
CA ARG A 150 -6.65 -4.63 -7.12
C ARG A 150 -5.49 -5.64 -7.21
N ILE A 151 -4.98 -5.87 -8.41
CA ILE A 151 -3.75 -6.61 -8.67
C ILE A 151 -2.80 -5.70 -9.44
N ASP A 152 -1.67 -5.36 -8.85
CA ASP A 152 -0.64 -4.55 -9.47
C ASP A 152 0.49 -5.47 -9.98
N ALA A 153 0.50 -5.67 -11.29
CA ALA A 153 1.36 -6.62 -11.97
C ALA A 153 2.61 -5.92 -12.52
N TYR A 154 3.72 -6.05 -11.79
CA TYR A 154 5.01 -5.42 -12.08
C TYR A 154 5.89 -6.26 -13.00
N GLY A 155 6.55 -5.64 -13.96
CA GLY A 155 7.61 -6.30 -14.74
C GLY A 155 7.72 -5.86 -16.19
N ILE A 156 6.70 -5.19 -16.74
CA ILE A 156 6.76 -4.65 -18.10
C ILE A 156 7.78 -3.51 -18.23
N LEU A 157 7.90 -2.69 -17.18
CA LEU A 157 8.94 -1.69 -16.98
C LEU A 157 9.33 -1.64 -15.50
N GLY A 158 10.49 -1.05 -15.22
CA GLY A 158 11.06 -0.91 -13.89
C GLY A 158 12.44 -1.54 -13.79
N TRP A 159 12.64 -2.41 -12.80
CA TRP A 159 13.90 -3.08 -12.54
C TRP A 159 14.25 -4.08 -13.64
N ASN A 160 15.51 -4.07 -14.11
CA ASN A 160 15.98 -4.93 -15.19
C ASN A 160 15.07 -4.85 -16.45
N ARG A 161 14.60 -3.65 -16.80
CA ARG A 161 13.60 -3.40 -17.86
C ARG A 161 13.98 -3.83 -19.27
N ASP A 162 15.27 -3.96 -19.57
CA ASP A 162 15.75 -4.36 -20.90
C ASP A 162 15.94 -5.87 -21.03
N GLU A 163 15.68 -6.63 -19.97
CA GLU A 163 15.99 -8.06 -19.89
C GLU A 163 14.76 -8.88 -19.48
N ILE A 164 14.50 -9.94 -20.24
CA ILE A 164 13.46 -10.93 -19.96
C ILE A 164 14.17 -12.28 -19.75
N PRO A 165 14.37 -12.71 -18.49
CA PRO A 165 14.81 -14.06 -18.20
C PRO A 165 13.75 -15.10 -18.60
N TYR A 166 14.17 -16.22 -19.16
CA TYR A 166 13.27 -17.29 -19.59
C TYR A 166 13.95 -18.66 -19.60
N TRP A 167 13.13 -19.71 -19.64
CA TRP A 167 13.57 -21.07 -19.91
C TRP A 167 13.40 -21.41 -21.39
N SER A 168 14.49 -21.79 -22.08
CA SER A 168 14.42 -22.32 -23.43
C SER A 168 14.16 -23.82 -23.38
N GLU A 169 13.03 -24.28 -23.94
CA GLU A 169 12.75 -25.71 -24.04
C GLU A 169 13.66 -26.41 -25.06
N GLU A 170 13.92 -25.74 -26.18
CA GLU A 170 14.77 -26.24 -27.27
C GLU A 170 16.21 -26.45 -26.78
N LEU A 171 16.76 -25.47 -26.06
CA LEU A 171 18.13 -25.52 -25.55
C LEU A 171 18.23 -26.18 -24.16
N ARG A 172 17.09 -26.42 -23.50
CA ARG A 172 16.99 -26.94 -22.12
C ARG A 172 17.86 -26.14 -21.14
N ALA A 173 17.80 -24.82 -21.23
CA ALA A 173 18.65 -23.92 -20.44
C ALA A 173 17.93 -22.60 -20.10
N ALA A 174 18.32 -22.00 -18.96
CA ALA A 174 17.95 -20.64 -18.63
C ALA A 174 18.70 -19.65 -19.53
N ARG A 175 17.99 -18.63 -20.00
CA ARG A 175 18.48 -17.61 -20.94
C ARG A 175 17.96 -16.24 -20.54
N ILE A 176 18.61 -15.21 -21.06
CA ILE A 176 18.16 -13.82 -20.93
C ILE A 176 17.95 -13.28 -22.34
N LEU A 177 16.74 -12.81 -22.62
CA LEU A 177 16.42 -12.09 -23.85
C LEU A 177 16.60 -10.60 -23.59
N ARG A 178 17.45 -9.94 -24.38
CA ARG A 178 17.55 -8.49 -24.39
C ARG A 178 16.44 -7.90 -25.23
N ALA A 179 15.52 -7.19 -24.60
CA ALA A 179 14.30 -6.64 -25.18
C ALA A 179 14.04 -5.24 -24.59
N PRO A 180 14.79 -4.20 -25.00
CA PRO A 180 14.53 -2.84 -24.52
C PRO A 180 13.18 -2.33 -25.02
N ALA A 181 12.51 -1.49 -24.23
CA ALA A 181 11.23 -0.89 -24.58
C ALA A 181 11.28 -0.17 -25.94
N GLY A 182 10.29 -0.43 -26.79
CA GLY A 182 10.23 0.10 -28.16
C GLY A 182 10.97 -0.73 -29.21
N SER A 183 11.73 -1.76 -28.83
CA SER A 183 12.28 -2.72 -29.79
C SER A 183 11.20 -3.67 -30.32
N ALA A 184 11.39 -4.17 -31.55
CA ALA A 184 10.49 -5.19 -32.13
C ALA A 184 10.42 -6.46 -31.27
N THR A 185 11.55 -6.87 -30.70
CA THR A 185 11.64 -8.00 -29.77
C THR A 185 10.76 -7.79 -28.54
N HIS A 186 10.85 -6.62 -27.90
CA HIS A 186 10.02 -6.29 -26.74
C HIS A 186 8.53 -6.32 -27.11
N SER A 187 8.13 -5.64 -28.18
CA SER A 187 6.73 -5.58 -28.60
C SER A 187 6.16 -6.95 -28.94
N THR A 188 6.94 -7.83 -29.60
CA THR A 188 6.50 -9.16 -29.99
C THR A 188 6.24 -10.05 -28.77
N VAL A 189 7.25 -10.20 -27.90
CA VAL A 189 7.14 -11.11 -26.75
C VAL A 189 6.12 -10.61 -25.74
N TRP A 190 6.06 -9.31 -25.47
CA TRP A 190 5.04 -8.77 -24.57
C TRP A 190 3.62 -8.83 -25.15
N SER A 191 3.43 -8.70 -26.47
CA SER A 191 2.09 -8.89 -27.06
C SER A 191 1.61 -10.33 -26.91
N GLU A 192 2.51 -11.30 -27.08
CA GLU A 192 2.19 -12.72 -26.86
C GLU A 192 1.85 -12.98 -25.37
N PHE A 193 2.65 -12.42 -24.45
CA PHE A 193 2.38 -12.46 -23.02
C PHE A 193 1.02 -11.85 -22.67
N LEU A 194 0.75 -10.63 -23.11
CA LEU A 194 -0.50 -9.92 -22.79
C LEU A 194 -1.72 -10.68 -23.36
N THR A 195 -1.59 -11.36 -24.50
CA THR A 195 -2.67 -12.19 -25.06
C THR A 195 -3.01 -13.38 -24.15
N GLN A 196 -1.99 -14.14 -23.75
CA GLN A 196 -2.19 -15.31 -22.88
C GLN A 196 -2.59 -14.89 -21.46
N PHE A 197 -2.01 -13.81 -20.94
CA PHE A 197 -2.31 -13.28 -19.61
C PHE A 197 -3.73 -12.75 -19.54
N ARG A 198 -4.20 -12.00 -20.54
CA ARG A 198 -5.59 -11.57 -20.62
C ARG A 198 -6.56 -12.76 -20.63
N THR A 199 -6.25 -13.80 -21.39
CA THR A 199 -7.06 -15.03 -21.44
C THR A 199 -7.14 -15.68 -20.06
N TYR A 200 -6.00 -15.80 -19.37
CA TYR A 200 -5.92 -16.31 -18.01
C TYR A 200 -6.76 -15.47 -17.02
N LEU A 201 -6.58 -14.15 -17.03
CA LEU A 201 -7.30 -13.22 -16.15
C LEU A 201 -8.80 -13.23 -16.40
N ASN A 202 -9.25 -13.29 -17.65
CA ASN A 202 -10.68 -13.42 -17.98
C ASN A 202 -11.25 -14.74 -17.47
N GLY A 203 -10.51 -15.84 -17.58
CA GLY A 203 -10.91 -17.13 -17.01
C GLY A 203 -11.09 -17.10 -15.49
N LYS A 204 -10.39 -16.18 -14.80
CA LYS A 204 -10.50 -15.94 -13.36
C LYS A 204 -11.46 -14.81 -12.99
N GLY A 205 -11.95 -14.03 -13.95
CA GLY A 205 -12.72 -12.79 -13.70
C GLY A 205 -11.89 -11.65 -13.10
N TRP A 206 -10.56 -11.65 -13.31
CA TRP A 206 -9.63 -10.68 -12.70
C TRP A 206 -9.16 -9.57 -13.62
N PHE A 207 -9.50 -9.62 -14.92
CA PHE A 207 -9.00 -8.66 -15.91
C PHE A 207 -9.31 -7.21 -15.51
N GLU A 208 -10.55 -6.94 -15.09
CA GLU A 208 -10.99 -5.60 -14.68
C GLU A 208 -10.28 -5.03 -13.46
N LYS A 209 -9.67 -5.89 -12.62
CA LYS A 209 -8.95 -5.45 -11.42
C LYS A 209 -7.43 -5.59 -11.54
N THR A 210 -6.92 -5.93 -12.73
CA THR A 210 -5.48 -6.08 -12.98
C THR A 210 -4.91 -4.86 -13.67
N TYR A 211 -3.85 -4.32 -13.10
CA TYR A 211 -3.14 -3.13 -13.58
C TYR A 211 -1.72 -3.52 -13.93
N LEU A 212 -1.26 -3.13 -15.12
CA LEU A 212 0.14 -3.24 -15.52
C LEU A 212 0.90 -2.11 -14.81
N ALA A 213 1.62 -2.47 -13.76
CA ALA A 213 2.24 -1.52 -12.85
C ALA A 213 3.68 -1.18 -13.27
N VAL A 214 4.01 0.12 -13.18
CA VAL A 214 5.31 0.66 -13.56
C VAL A 214 5.89 1.52 -12.45
N ASP A 215 7.13 1.21 -12.08
CA ASP A 215 7.94 1.97 -11.13
C ASP A 215 8.87 2.94 -11.88
N GLU A 216 8.57 4.25 -11.80
CA GLU A 216 9.45 5.38 -12.15
C GLU A 216 10.22 5.28 -13.49
N ALA A 217 9.54 4.92 -14.60
CA ALA A 217 10.16 4.77 -15.92
C ALA A 217 9.66 5.75 -17.01
N PRO A 218 9.60 7.09 -16.76
CA PRO A 218 8.88 8.03 -17.62
C PRO A 218 9.43 8.11 -19.06
N ALA A 219 10.73 7.87 -19.27
CA ALA A 219 11.34 7.93 -20.59
C ALA A 219 10.89 6.81 -21.54
N GLN A 220 10.49 5.65 -21.01
CA GLN A 220 10.06 4.47 -21.78
C GLN A 220 8.53 4.32 -21.79
N MET A 221 7.81 5.10 -20.98
CA MET A 221 6.35 5.05 -20.90
C MET A 221 5.65 5.25 -22.25
N PRO A 222 6.04 6.19 -23.14
CA PRO A 222 5.36 6.35 -24.43
C PRO A 222 5.35 5.06 -25.26
N GLN A 223 6.46 4.33 -25.29
CA GLN A 223 6.61 3.08 -26.04
C GLN A 223 5.74 1.97 -25.45
N VAL A 224 5.68 1.88 -24.12
CA VAL A 224 4.89 0.84 -23.44
C VAL A 224 3.41 1.14 -23.46
N ILE A 225 2.99 2.39 -23.29
CA ILE A 225 1.60 2.81 -23.51
C ILE A 225 1.18 2.51 -24.95
N SER A 226 2.04 2.81 -25.94
CA SER A 226 1.76 2.47 -27.34
C SER A 226 1.59 0.97 -27.54
N LEU A 227 2.43 0.14 -26.93
CA LEU A 227 2.33 -1.32 -26.97
C LEU A 227 1.01 -1.81 -26.36
N ILE A 228 0.71 -1.38 -25.12
CA ILE A 228 -0.47 -1.80 -24.37
C ILE A 228 -1.75 -1.42 -25.14
N ASN A 229 -1.87 -0.16 -25.56
CA ASN A 229 -3.04 0.31 -26.29
C ASN A 229 -3.20 -0.33 -27.68
N SER A 230 -2.09 -0.65 -28.35
CA SER A 230 -2.15 -1.33 -29.66
C SER A 230 -2.54 -2.80 -29.52
N HIS A 231 -2.23 -3.42 -28.36
CA HIS A 231 -2.62 -4.77 -28.04
C HIS A 231 -4.10 -4.85 -27.65
N ASP A 232 -4.50 -4.09 -26.63
CA ASP A 232 -5.87 -4.03 -26.13
C ASP A 232 -6.07 -2.79 -25.24
N THR A 233 -7.01 -1.92 -25.60
CA THR A 233 -7.31 -0.70 -24.84
C THR A 233 -8.03 -0.97 -23.51
N GLY A 234 -8.41 -2.23 -23.23
CA GLY A 234 -9.00 -2.62 -21.95
C GLY A 234 -7.98 -2.84 -20.83
N TRP A 235 -6.67 -2.86 -21.14
CA TRP A 235 -5.64 -2.94 -20.09
C TRP A 235 -5.58 -1.66 -19.27
N LYS A 236 -5.50 -1.82 -17.94
CA LYS A 236 -5.30 -0.72 -17.01
C LYS A 236 -3.82 -0.55 -16.66
N ILE A 237 -3.40 0.68 -16.40
CA ILE A 237 -2.01 1.03 -16.08
C ILE A 237 -1.94 1.69 -14.70
N ALA A 238 -0.99 1.23 -13.88
CA ALA A 238 -0.59 1.90 -12.64
C ALA A 238 0.82 2.48 -12.81
N LEU A 239 1.04 3.73 -12.40
CA LEU A 239 2.32 4.43 -12.54
C LEU A 239 2.68 5.18 -11.25
N SER A 240 3.88 4.93 -10.72
CA SER A 240 4.50 5.81 -9.73
C SER A 240 5.42 6.82 -10.42
N HIS A 241 5.32 8.11 -10.07
CA HIS A 241 6.21 9.15 -10.62
C HIS A 241 6.46 10.34 -9.69
N PHE A 242 7.64 10.95 -9.88
CA PHE A 242 8.07 12.18 -9.20
C PHE A 242 8.26 13.37 -10.15
N ASN A 243 7.94 13.23 -11.45
CA ASN A 243 8.10 14.30 -12.43
C ASN A 243 6.87 15.23 -12.49
N ALA A 244 7.00 16.47 -12.00
CA ALA A 244 5.94 17.50 -12.05
C ALA A 244 5.45 17.83 -13.47
N GLY A 245 6.29 17.59 -14.49
CA GLY A 245 5.98 17.82 -15.90
C GLY A 245 5.54 16.57 -16.66
N LEU A 246 4.91 15.59 -16.00
CA LEU A 246 4.43 14.38 -16.66
C LEU A 246 3.51 14.77 -17.85
N PRO A 247 3.87 14.42 -19.10
CA PRO A 247 3.07 14.80 -20.26
C PRO A 247 1.63 14.28 -20.15
N SER A 248 0.65 15.11 -20.53
CA SER A 248 -0.77 14.70 -20.62
C SER A 248 -1.00 13.53 -21.58
N SER A 249 -0.08 13.35 -22.55
CA SER A 249 -0.04 12.19 -23.45
C SER A 249 0.28 10.87 -22.76
N ILE A 250 0.87 10.91 -21.56
CA ILE A 250 1.09 9.75 -20.68
C ILE A 250 -0.04 9.69 -19.65
N ALA A 251 -0.28 10.80 -18.93
CA ALA A 251 -1.18 10.84 -17.78
C ALA A 251 -2.61 10.33 -18.08
N ARG A 252 -3.14 10.62 -19.27
CA ARG A 252 -4.50 10.20 -19.68
C ARG A 252 -4.69 8.70 -19.89
N HIS A 253 -3.59 7.94 -19.99
CA HIS A 253 -3.60 6.48 -20.18
C HIS A 253 -3.30 5.73 -18.88
N VAL A 254 -3.15 6.44 -17.77
CA VAL A 254 -2.85 5.85 -16.47
C VAL A 254 -4.14 5.86 -15.64
N ASP A 255 -4.52 4.70 -15.13
CA ASP A 255 -5.72 4.52 -14.31
C ASP A 255 -5.44 4.70 -12.83
N VAL A 256 -4.24 4.36 -12.37
CA VAL A 256 -3.76 4.59 -10.99
C VAL A 256 -2.45 5.38 -11.06
N MET A 257 -2.45 6.59 -10.52
CA MET A 257 -1.27 7.45 -10.46
C MET A 257 -0.81 7.58 -9.00
N ASN A 258 0.36 7.04 -8.67
CA ASN A 258 1.02 7.28 -7.40
C ASN A 258 1.97 8.48 -7.58
N VAL A 259 1.67 9.57 -6.89
CA VAL A 259 2.32 10.88 -7.05
C VAL A 259 3.25 11.16 -5.89
N PHE A 260 4.50 11.51 -6.17
CA PHE A 260 5.46 11.86 -5.12
C PHE A 260 4.98 13.10 -4.36
N VAL A 261 5.06 13.06 -3.02
CA VAL A 261 4.58 14.16 -2.15
C VAL A 261 5.10 15.53 -2.56
N GLY A 262 6.36 15.61 -3.03
CA GLY A 262 6.99 16.86 -3.46
C GLY A 262 6.42 17.48 -4.73
N ILE A 263 5.49 16.83 -5.44
CA ILE A 263 4.83 17.39 -6.63
C ILE A 263 3.30 17.30 -6.56
N ALA A 264 2.78 16.92 -5.40
CA ALA A 264 1.40 16.52 -5.23
C ALA A 264 0.39 17.62 -5.56
N GLU A 265 0.64 18.86 -5.14
CA GLU A 265 -0.25 20.00 -5.41
C GLU A 265 -0.37 20.27 -6.91
N THR A 266 0.74 20.20 -7.64
CA THR A 266 0.73 20.37 -9.10
C THR A 266 -0.02 19.22 -9.77
N ALA A 267 0.27 17.98 -9.38
CA ALA A 267 -0.35 16.80 -9.98
C ALA A 267 -1.86 16.71 -9.73
N ALA A 268 -2.33 17.11 -8.53
CA ALA A 268 -3.75 17.12 -8.16
C ALA A 268 -4.60 17.97 -9.13
N THR A 269 -4.06 19.09 -9.63
CA THR A 269 -4.75 19.94 -10.61
C THR A 269 -4.89 19.30 -12.00
N SER A 270 -4.15 18.23 -12.27
CA SER A 270 -4.08 17.55 -13.57
C SER A 270 -4.76 16.17 -13.59
N ARG A 271 -5.55 15.85 -12.56
CA ARG A 271 -6.26 14.58 -12.43
C ARG A 271 -7.17 14.31 -13.64
N THR A 272 -7.03 13.12 -14.22
CA THR A 272 -7.91 12.64 -15.28
C THR A 272 -9.18 12.02 -14.69
N GLN A 273 -10.32 12.18 -15.36
CA GLN A 273 -11.59 11.61 -14.89
C GLN A 273 -11.49 10.08 -14.72
N GLY A 274 -11.90 9.56 -13.56
CA GLY A 274 -11.86 8.13 -13.25
C GLY A 274 -10.50 7.59 -12.83
N GLN A 275 -9.43 8.40 -12.91
CA GLN A 275 -8.11 8.03 -12.42
C GLN A 275 -8.10 8.02 -10.89
N ILE A 276 -7.57 6.95 -10.30
CA ILE A 276 -7.20 6.89 -8.89
C ILE A 276 -5.87 7.62 -8.74
N GLN A 277 -5.77 8.58 -7.82
CA GLN A 277 -4.53 9.25 -7.47
C GLN A 277 -4.18 9.00 -6.01
N THR A 278 -2.93 8.60 -5.74
CA THR A 278 -2.43 8.44 -4.37
C THR A 278 -1.18 9.30 -4.16
N LEU A 279 -0.90 9.66 -2.91
CA LEU A 279 0.41 10.18 -2.53
C LEU A 279 1.38 9.03 -2.30
N TYR A 280 2.64 9.19 -2.67
CA TYR A 280 3.70 8.33 -2.14
C TYR A 280 4.88 9.15 -1.62
N THR A 281 5.59 8.55 -0.67
CA THR A 281 6.89 9.04 -0.20
C THR A 281 7.95 7.97 -0.46
N SER A 282 9.19 8.41 -0.67
CA SER A 282 10.32 7.53 -0.98
C SER A 282 11.60 8.07 -0.34
N CYS A 283 12.75 7.50 -0.70
CA CYS A 283 14.06 7.98 -0.30
C CYS A 283 14.51 9.28 -1.03
N HIS A 284 13.69 9.80 -1.94
CA HIS A 284 13.97 11.07 -2.60
C HIS A 284 14.19 12.17 -1.54
N SER A 285 15.31 12.89 -1.69
CA SER A 285 15.85 13.79 -0.67
C SER A 285 14.97 15.02 -0.44
N GLU A 286 15.15 15.64 0.72
CA GLU A 286 14.59 16.95 1.12
C GLU A 286 14.81 18.05 0.06
N GLU A 287 15.79 17.86 -0.81
CA GLU A 287 16.15 18.77 -1.91
C GLU A 287 15.05 18.87 -2.97
N LEU A 288 14.18 17.86 -3.10
CA LEU A 288 13.12 17.89 -4.10
C LEU A 288 11.92 18.75 -3.71
N MET A 289 11.65 19.02 -2.41
CA MET A 289 10.71 20.06 -1.90
C MET A 289 10.59 20.02 -0.34
N PRO A 290 10.26 21.14 0.34
CA PRO A 290 10.20 21.21 1.82
C PRO A 290 9.23 20.22 2.49
N VAL A 291 8.05 19.99 1.89
CA VAL A 291 7.04 19.02 2.38
C VAL A 291 7.55 17.57 2.39
N SER A 292 8.63 17.26 1.66
CA SER A 292 9.23 15.92 1.67
C SER A 292 9.94 15.55 2.97
N ARG A 293 10.12 16.51 3.89
CA ARG A 293 10.52 16.25 5.28
C ARG A 293 9.50 15.36 6.00
N VAL A 294 8.21 15.45 5.62
CA VAL A 294 7.15 14.58 6.13
C VAL A 294 7.24 13.24 5.41
N ASN A 295 7.64 12.18 6.14
CA ASN A 295 7.87 10.86 5.54
C ASN A 295 7.73 9.74 6.58
N SER A 296 7.70 8.50 6.10
CA SER A 296 7.71 7.28 6.91
C SER A 296 9.12 6.79 7.29
N LEU A 297 10.16 7.58 6.99
CA LEU A 297 11.56 7.24 7.26
C LEU A 297 11.87 7.38 8.75
N LEU A 298 12.93 6.70 9.21
CA LEU A 298 13.40 6.73 10.59
C LEU A 298 14.71 7.51 10.68
N THR A 299 14.58 8.83 10.79
CA THR A 299 15.69 9.75 11.02
C THR A 299 15.56 10.42 12.39
N ARG A 300 16.56 11.22 12.80
CA ARG A 300 16.51 11.97 14.06
C ARG A 300 15.32 12.92 14.13
N ASP A 301 14.95 13.49 12.98
CA ASP A 301 13.95 14.56 12.89
C ASP A 301 12.57 14.01 12.48
N SER A 302 12.44 12.69 12.31
CA SER A 302 11.20 12.01 11.95
C SER A 302 10.21 11.98 13.12
N ASN A 303 8.92 12.23 12.83
CA ASN A 303 7.85 12.16 13.79
C ASN A 303 6.80 11.14 13.35
N PRO A 304 6.35 10.19 14.19
CA PRO A 304 5.32 9.23 13.78
C PRO A 304 4.01 9.88 13.28
N ALA A 305 3.72 11.11 13.72
CA ALA A 305 2.59 11.90 13.25
C ALA A 305 2.67 12.28 11.76
N ASP A 306 3.87 12.28 11.17
CA ASP A 306 4.10 12.62 9.76
C ASP A 306 3.32 11.69 8.83
N VAL A 307 3.26 10.41 9.17
CA VAL A 307 2.57 9.40 8.36
C VAL A 307 1.06 9.59 8.41
N GLU A 308 0.50 9.87 9.59
CA GLU A 308 -0.91 10.21 9.70
C GLU A 308 -1.19 11.51 8.92
N TRP A 309 -0.35 12.53 9.08
CA TRP A 309 -0.51 13.79 8.35
C TRP A 309 -0.53 13.61 6.83
N LEU A 310 0.27 12.70 6.27
CA LEU A 310 0.26 12.39 4.84
C LEU A 310 -1.10 11.91 4.33
N THR A 311 -1.89 11.19 5.13
CA THR A 311 -3.23 10.75 4.71
C THR A 311 -4.22 11.92 4.71
N TRP A 312 -4.12 12.84 5.67
CA TRP A 312 -4.90 14.08 5.70
C TRP A 312 -4.51 15.02 4.56
N TYR A 313 -3.23 15.05 4.20
CA TYR A 313 -2.75 15.82 3.06
C TYR A 313 -3.24 15.23 1.73
N ALA A 314 -3.29 13.90 1.59
CA ALA A 314 -3.94 13.26 0.46
C ALA A 314 -5.41 13.70 0.33
N ASP A 315 -6.15 13.69 1.44
CA ASP A 315 -7.54 14.15 1.52
C ASP A 315 -7.68 15.62 1.10
N LYS A 316 -6.83 16.50 1.64
CA LYS A 316 -6.76 17.93 1.28
C LYS A 316 -6.63 18.14 -0.22
N LEU A 317 -5.78 17.35 -0.88
CA LEU A 317 -5.53 17.46 -2.31
C LEU A 317 -6.60 16.75 -3.16
N GLY A 318 -7.64 16.17 -2.54
CA GLY A 318 -8.66 15.39 -3.24
C GLY A 318 -8.09 14.12 -3.87
N MET A 319 -7.03 13.56 -3.29
CA MET A 319 -6.46 12.26 -3.67
C MET A 319 -7.20 11.13 -2.94
N ASP A 320 -7.09 9.93 -3.49
CA ASP A 320 -7.85 8.77 -3.03
C ASP A 320 -7.10 7.94 -1.99
N GLY A 321 -5.78 8.13 -1.80
CA GLY A 321 -5.03 7.32 -0.86
C GLY A 321 -3.54 7.59 -0.77
N TYR A 322 -2.81 6.58 -0.28
CA TYR A 322 -1.38 6.59 -0.07
C TYR A 322 -0.73 5.30 -0.57
N SER A 323 0.46 5.40 -1.15
CA SER A 323 1.26 4.29 -1.63
C SER A 323 2.67 4.32 -1.05
N LYS A 324 3.27 3.14 -0.87
CA LYS A 324 4.67 2.98 -0.46
C LYS A 324 5.26 1.69 -1.01
N TRP A 325 6.52 1.75 -1.39
CA TRP A 325 7.13 0.69 -2.21
C TRP A 325 7.52 -0.60 -1.47
N ALA A 326 7.50 -0.63 -0.14
CA ALA A 326 7.99 -1.79 0.61
C ALA A 326 7.31 -1.95 1.98
N TYR A 327 6.49 -3.00 2.11
CA TYR A 327 5.88 -3.41 3.37
C TYR A 327 6.85 -4.23 4.24
N ASP A 328 7.51 -5.20 3.63
CA ASP A 328 8.26 -6.30 4.26
C ASP A 328 9.54 -6.67 3.47
N TYR A 329 10.19 -5.69 2.83
CA TYR A 329 11.41 -5.93 2.04
C TYR A 329 12.66 -6.10 2.95
N TRP A 330 12.64 -7.13 3.80
CA TRP A 330 13.67 -7.35 4.81
C TRP A 330 14.98 -7.90 4.23
N HIS A 331 16.11 -7.39 4.71
CA HIS A 331 17.46 -7.85 4.39
C HIS A 331 18.29 -8.23 5.62
N ALA A 332 17.99 -7.65 6.77
CA ALA A 332 18.75 -7.90 7.98
C ALA A 332 18.36 -9.24 8.62
N THR A 333 19.37 -9.99 9.07
CA THR A 333 19.17 -11.22 9.85
C THR A 333 18.61 -10.92 11.23
N ASP A 334 19.01 -9.80 11.84
CA ASP A 334 18.36 -9.24 13.02
C ASP A 334 16.94 -8.81 12.66
N SER A 335 15.97 -9.45 13.31
CA SER A 335 14.54 -9.31 13.04
C SER A 335 13.96 -7.95 13.42
N LEU A 336 14.69 -7.18 14.24
CA LEU A 336 14.29 -5.85 14.70
C LEU A 336 15.14 -4.72 14.10
N ASP A 337 16.13 -5.02 13.24
CA ASP A 337 17.01 -4.00 12.67
C ASP A 337 16.23 -3.10 11.68
N PRO A 338 16.02 -1.81 11.98
CA PRO A 338 15.24 -0.94 11.10
C PRO A 338 16.00 -0.48 9.85
N ARG A 339 17.31 -0.72 9.77
CA ARG A 339 18.17 -0.27 8.66
C ARG A 339 17.93 -1.08 7.40
N GLN A 340 17.72 -2.40 7.56
CA GLN A 340 17.40 -3.34 6.47
C GLN A 340 18.32 -3.21 5.24
N GLY A 341 19.60 -2.87 5.44
CA GLY A 341 20.57 -2.64 4.37
C GLY A 341 21.22 -1.25 4.44
N THR A 342 21.93 -0.88 3.37
CA THR A 342 22.74 0.35 3.32
C THR A 342 22.39 1.30 2.17
N ALA A 343 21.45 0.93 1.31
CA ALA A 343 21.17 1.68 0.08
C ALA A 343 20.15 2.82 0.26
N HIS A 344 19.29 2.74 1.28
CA HIS A 344 18.23 3.72 1.55
C HIS A 344 18.24 4.15 3.02
N THR A 345 17.57 5.26 3.32
CA THR A 345 17.37 5.73 4.70
C THR A 345 16.64 4.67 5.53
N THR A 346 17.03 4.53 6.79
CA THR A 346 16.42 3.61 7.77
C THR A 346 14.89 3.71 7.74
N GLY A 347 14.21 2.56 7.80
CA GLY A 347 12.75 2.47 7.77
C GLY A 347 12.10 2.51 6.38
N ASP A 348 12.85 2.76 5.28
CA ASP A 348 12.26 2.80 3.94
C ASP A 348 11.79 1.42 3.43
N PHE A 349 12.48 0.36 3.85
CA PHE A 349 12.30 -1.00 3.35
C PHE A 349 11.20 -1.82 4.06
N SER A 350 10.68 -1.35 5.19
CA SER A 350 9.65 -2.11 5.92
C SER A 350 8.81 -1.25 6.85
N TRP A 351 7.55 -1.65 7.01
CA TRP A 351 6.57 -1.07 7.95
C TRP A 351 6.34 -1.92 9.19
N ILE A 352 6.76 -3.18 9.13
CA ILE A 352 6.66 -4.14 10.21
C ILE A 352 8.02 -4.77 10.50
N TYR A 353 8.16 -5.26 11.72
CA TYR A 353 9.27 -6.12 12.14
C TYR A 353 8.75 -7.54 12.34
N ARG A 354 9.59 -8.44 12.84
CA ARG A 354 9.21 -9.82 13.14
C ARG A 354 9.88 -10.31 14.43
N THR A 355 9.31 -11.31 15.08
CA THR A 355 9.86 -11.88 16.32
C THR A 355 11.12 -12.71 16.08
N SER A 356 11.21 -13.43 14.95
CA SER A 356 12.38 -14.25 14.58
C SER A 356 12.44 -14.51 13.06
N ASN A 357 13.37 -15.37 12.62
CA ASN A 357 13.41 -15.93 11.25
C ASN A 357 12.90 -17.37 11.19
N ASP A 358 12.21 -17.83 12.25
CA ASP A 358 11.77 -19.21 12.39
C ASP A 358 10.33 -19.42 11.88
N SER A 359 9.87 -20.67 11.89
CA SER A 359 8.53 -21.05 11.43
C SER A 359 7.38 -20.46 12.27
N ASN A 360 7.65 -20.01 13.49
CA ASN A 360 6.69 -19.35 14.39
C ASN A 360 6.90 -17.82 14.45
N LEU A 361 7.46 -17.23 13.39
CA LEU A 361 7.60 -15.79 13.31
C LEU A 361 6.22 -15.12 13.40
N GLU A 362 6.16 -14.03 14.16
CA GLU A 362 4.98 -13.18 14.28
C GLU A 362 5.36 -11.77 13.83
N PRO A 363 4.50 -11.06 13.07
CA PRO A 363 4.75 -9.68 12.71
C PRO A 363 4.66 -8.79 13.95
N ILE A 364 5.58 -7.83 14.05
CA ILE A 364 5.54 -6.79 15.08
C ILE A 364 5.18 -5.48 14.37
N THR A 365 4.00 -4.95 14.66
CA THR A 365 3.57 -3.66 14.13
C THR A 365 4.54 -2.54 14.54
N SER A 366 4.77 -1.58 13.64
CA SER A 366 5.52 -0.37 13.97
C SER A 366 4.58 0.77 14.33
N VAL A 367 5.07 1.73 15.10
CA VAL A 367 4.32 2.97 15.38
C VAL A 367 3.89 3.65 14.08
N ARG A 368 4.71 3.61 13.03
CA ARG A 368 4.39 4.20 11.72
C ARG A 368 3.17 3.55 11.09
N LEU A 369 3.06 2.22 11.14
CA LEU A 369 1.92 1.49 10.59
C LEU A 369 0.63 1.81 11.36
N GLU A 370 0.69 1.91 12.69
CA GLU A 370 -0.47 2.30 13.49
C GLU A 370 -0.89 3.77 13.26
N MET A 371 0.07 4.67 13.04
CA MET A 371 -0.23 6.06 12.68
C MET A 371 -0.82 6.15 11.26
N LEU A 372 -0.34 5.33 10.32
CA LEU A 372 -0.97 5.21 9.01
C LEU A 372 -2.42 4.71 9.12
N ARG A 373 -2.65 3.64 9.90
CA ARG A 373 -4.00 3.10 10.14
C ARG A 373 -4.92 4.16 10.74
N GLN A 374 -4.45 4.95 11.71
CA GLN A 374 -5.20 6.09 12.25
C GLN A 374 -5.53 7.14 11.16
N GLY A 375 -4.57 7.45 10.29
CA GLY A 375 -4.78 8.37 9.18
C GLY A 375 -5.79 7.88 8.15
N VAL A 376 -5.76 6.58 7.81
CA VAL A 376 -6.75 5.93 6.96
C VAL A 376 -8.13 5.99 7.61
N GLN A 377 -8.23 5.68 8.90
CA GLN A 377 -9.49 5.78 9.64
C GLN A 377 -10.02 7.22 9.70
N ALA A 378 -9.15 8.22 9.83
CA ALA A 378 -9.55 9.62 9.82
C ALA A 378 -10.14 10.05 8.47
N TYR A 379 -9.54 9.61 7.36
CA TYR A 379 -10.09 9.80 6.02
C TYR A 379 -11.50 9.20 5.91
N GLU A 380 -11.66 7.96 6.34
CA GLU A 380 -12.97 7.28 6.30
C GLU A 380 -14.00 7.92 7.24
N LYS A 381 -13.60 8.35 8.43
CA LYS A 381 -14.48 9.13 9.34
C LYS A 381 -14.96 10.40 8.66
N ARG A 382 -14.08 11.16 8.02
CA ARG A 382 -14.47 12.37 7.29
C ARG A 382 -15.43 12.06 6.15
N ARG A 383 -15.25 10.93 5.44
CA ARG A 383 -16.20 10.49 4.42
C ARG A 383 -17.57 10.15 5.01
N VAL A 384 -17.62 9.30 6.04
CA VAL A 384 -18.87 8.91 6.72
C VAL A 384 -19.61 10.13 7.26
N LEU A 385 -18.90 11.06 7.89
CA LEU A 385 -19.48 12.31 8.39
C LEU A 385 -20.03 13.18 7.25
N ARG A 386 -19.33 13.29 6.13
CA ARG A 386 -19.81 14.06 4.97
C ARG A 386 -21.08 13.48 4.39
N ASP A 387 -21.15 12.16 4.23
CA ASP A 387 -22.35 11.46 3.76
C ASP A 387 -23.53 11.77 4.73
N LEU A 388 -23.33 11.55 6.03
CA LEU A 388 -24.35 11.82 7.07
C LEU A 388 -24.79 13.29 7.09
N LEU A 389 -23.85 14.23 7.13
CA LEU A 389 -24.15 15.67 7.22
C LEU A 389 -24.85 16.18 5.95
N THR A 390 -24.52 15.63 4.78
CA THR A 390 -25.21 15.93 3.52
C THR A 390 -26.65 15.43 3.55
N ASP A 391 -26.87 14.17 3.93
CA ASP A 391 -28.20 13.57 4.02
C ASP A 391 -29.12 14.31 5.01
N ARG A 392 -28.53 14.88 6.06
CA ARG A 392 -29.22 15.67 7.08
C ARG A 392 -29.31 17.17 6.75
N ASN A 393 -28.80 17.62 5.60
CA ASN A 393 -28.71 19.03 5.22
C ASN A 393 -28.04 19.92 6.29
N HIS A 394 -27.02 19.39 6.98
CA HIS A 394 -26.36 20.05 8.10
C HIS A 394 -25.18 20.94 7.64
N ALA A 395 -25.52 22.10 7.07
CA ALA A 395 -24.56 22.99 6.40
C ALA A 395 -23.38 23.46 7.27
N SER A 396 -23.61 23.78 8.54
CA SER A 396 -22.53 24.21 9.45
C SER A 396 -21.53 23.09 9.73
N GLY A 397 -22.01 21.85 9.86
CA GLY A 397 -21.15 20.68 10.05
C GLY A 397 -20.31 20.39 8.81
N LEU A 398 -20.88 20.53 7.61
CA LEU A 398 -20.11 20.41 6.36
C LEU A 398 -19.02 21.48 6.28
N GLN A 399 -19.35 22.74 6.62
CA GLN A 399 -18.36 23.82 6.65
C GLN A 399 -17.22 23.54 7.65
N MET A 400 -17.54 23.04 8.84
CA MET A 400 -16.54 22.63 9.83
C MET A 400 -15.66 21.48 9.32
N LEU A 401 -16.28 20.47 8.71
CA LEU A 401 -15.57 19.31 8.16
C LEU A 401 -14.60 19.68 7.03
N ASP A 402 -15.00 20.62 6.16
CA ASP A 402 -14.15 21.14 5.08
C ASP A 402 -13.01 22.00 5.63
N ALA A 403 -13.26 22.79 6.69
CA ALA A 403 -12.25 23.62 7.33
C ALA A 403 -11.08 22.81 7.91
N LEU A 404 -11.29 21.54 8.29
CA LEU A 404 -10.25 20.64 8.79
C LEU A 404 -9.11 20.37 7.77
N LEU A 405 -9.37 20.53 6.47
CA LEU A 405 -8.34 20.39 5.43
C LEU A 405 -7.70 21.71 5.04
N GLY A 406 -8.16 22.83 5.59
CA GLY A 406 -7.61 24.14 5.30
C GLY A 406 -6.19 24.32 5.87
N ASP A 407 -5.50 25.36 5.42
CA ASP A 407 -4.12 25.68 5.87
C ASP A 407 -3.99 25.99 7.37
N GLY A 408 -5.10 26.18 8.09
CA GLY A 408 -5.09 26.29 9.55
C GLY A 408 -4.78 24.97 10.28
N TYR A 409 -4.92 23.84 9.59
CA TYR A 409 -4.70 22.50 10.12
C TYR A 409 -3.77 21.66 9.26
N ILE A 410 -3.89 21.67 7.93
CA ILE A 410 -3.08 20.80 7.06
C ILE A 410 -2.28 21.69 6.10
N SER A 411 -1.28 22.42 6.63
CA SER A 411 -0.41 23.30 5.86
C SER A 411 0.91 22.59 5.48
N ALA A 412 1.25 22.60 4.18
CA ALA A 412 2.51 22.02 3.70
C ALA A 412 3.73 22.81 4.21
N ASP A 413 3.60 24.14 4.33
CA ASP A 413 4.66 25.01 4.85
C ASP A 413 4.90 24.75 6.35
N ASN A 414 3.82 24.70 7.15
CA ASN A 414 3.94 24.38 8.58
C ASN A 414 4.54 22.99 8.78
N ALA A 415 4.13 22.02 7.96
CA ALA A 415 4.64 20.66 8.03
C ALA A 415 6.13 20.60 7.70
N ALA A 416 6.57 21.35 6.69
CA ALA A 416 7.98 21.50 6.35
C ALA A 416 8.81 22.15 7.48
N ASP A 417 8.20 23.05 8.25
CA ASP A 417 8.80 23.68 9.43
C ASP A 417 8.74 22.81 10.70
N GLY A 418 8.23 21.58 10.61
CA GLY A 418 8.18 20.61 11.71
C GLY A 418 6.94 20.72 12.60
N HIS A 419 5.92 21.48 12.18
CA HIS A 419 4.69 21.70 12.94
C HIS A 419 3.54 20.73 12.57
N ALA A 420 3.79 19.76 11.68
CA ALA A 420 2.78 18.79 11.20
C ALA A 420 2.01 18.09 12.34
N ARG A 421 2.71 17.73 13.42
CA ARG A 421 2.11 17.08 14.59
C ARG A 421 1.11 17.98 15.32
N ASP A 422 1.48 19.22 15.62
CA ASP A 422 0.64 20.12 16.41
C ASP A 422 -0.64 20.46 15.65
N ASP A 423 -0.48 20.64 14.34
CA ASP A 423 -1.51 20.84 13.35
C ASP A 423 -2.48 19.66 13.27
N LEU A 424 -1.94 18.43 13.19
CA LEU A 424 -2.70 17.19 13.20
C LEU A 424 -3.46 16.96 14.51
N VAL A 425 -2.86 17.23 15.67
CA VAL A 425 -3.53 17.08 16.98
C VAL A 425 -4.79 17.95 17.03
N ARG A 426 -4.68 19.23 16.63
CA ARG A 426 -5.85 20.12 16.59
C ARG A 426 -6.91 19.63 15.60
N ALA A 427 -6.50 19.12 14.43
CA ALA A 427 -7.42 18.58 13.44
C ALA A 427 -8.20 17.37 13.97
N ARG A 428 -7.53 16.47 14.70
CA ARG A 428 -8.14 15.29 15.34
C ARG A 428 -9.15 15.69 16.40
N GLU A 429 -8.79 16.61 17.30
CA GLU A 429 -9.70 17.09 18.36
C GLU A 429 -10.99 17.69 17.77
N GLN A 430 -10.87 18.44 16.68
CA GLN A 430 -12.02 19.01 15.99
C GLN A 430 -12.84 17.96 15.24
N LEU A 431 -12.20 16.96 14.62
CA LEU A 431 -12.89 15.83 14.00
C LEU A 431 -13.67 15.01 15.04
N ASP A 432 -13.08 14.74 16.20
CA ASP A 432 -13.74 14.01 17.29
C ASP A 432 -14.91 14.81 17.87
N THR A 433 -14.75 16.12 18.06
CA THR A 433 -15.84 17.03 18.48
C THR A 433 -17.00 16.98 17.49
N LEU A 434 -16.71 17.15 16.19
CA LEU A 434 -17.72 17.07 15.15
C LEU A 434 -18.37 15.69 15.07
N SER A 435 -17.61 14.61 15.31
CA SER A 435 -18.13 13.24 15.34
C SER A 435 -19.13 13.05 16.48
N ILE A 436 -18.84 13.58 17.67
CA ILE A 436 -19.74 13.55 18.83
C ILE A 436 -21.02 14.32 18.50
N GLU A 437 -20.92 15.53 17.96
CA GLU A 437 -22.09 16.34 17.58
C GLU A 437 -22.94 15.61 16.51
N ALA A 438 -22.29 15.09 15.47
CA ALA A 438 -22.95 14.39 14.37
C ALA A 438 -23.59 13.06 14.81
N SER A 439 -23.07 12.40 15.84
CA SER A 439 -23.64 11.15 16.37
C SER A 439 -25.09 11.33 16.85
N SER A 440 -25.47 12.54 17.28
CA SER A 440 -26.85 12.89 17.66
C SER A 440 -27.83 12.93 16.47
N LEU A 441 -27.33 12.96 15.24
CA LEU A 441 -28.12 12.96 14.01
C LEU A 441 -28.47 11.54 13.52
N VAL A 442 -27.91 10.52 14.17
CA VAL A 442 -28.16 9.11 13.88
C VAL A 442 -29.40 8.66 14.65
N VAL A 443 -30.30 7.94 13.97
CA VAL A 443 -31.47 7.34 14.65
C VAL A 443 -30.95 6.16 15.48
N PRO A 444 -31.25 6.08 16.79
CA PRO A 444 -30.78 4.98 17.64
C PRO A 444 -31.20 3.63 17.07
N ASP A 445 -30.30 2.66 17.14
CA ASP A 445 -30.61 1.26 16.82
C ASP A 445 -31.15 0.59 18.10
N ASP A 446 -32.35 0.02 18.05
CA ASP A 446 -33.08 -0.49 19.24
C ASP A 446 -32.36 -1.68 19.93
N ASN A 447 -31.34 -2.26 19.31
CA ASN A 447 -30.61 -3.45 19.77
C ASN A 447 -29.67 -3.22 20.96
N CYS A 448 -29.44 -1.97 21.39
CA CYS A 448 -28.60 -1.64 22.55
C CYS A 448 -29.42 -1.33 23.82
N SER A 449 -30.70 -1.73 23.83
CA SER A 449 -31.58 -1.59 25.00
C SER A 449 -31.57 -2.85 25.86
N GLU A 450 -30.58 -2.97 26.76
CA GLU A 450 -30.68 -3.78 27.99
C GLU A 450 -29.75 -3.27 29.09
#